data_AF-A0A2E8T695-F1
#
_entry.id   AF-A0A2E8T695-F1
#
_cell.length_a   1.000
_cell.length_b   1.000
_cell.length_c   1.000
_cell.angle_alpha   90.00
_cell.angle_beta   90.00
_cell.angle_gamma   90.00
#
_symmetry.space_group_name_H-M   'P 1'
#
loop_
_entity.id
_entity.type
_entity.pdbx_description
1 polymer ?
#
loop_
_entity_poly.entity_id
_entity_poly.type
_entity_poly.pdbx_seq_one_letter_code
_entity_poly.pdbx_strand_id
1 'polypeptide(L)'
;MPDKMRCSHIYKKNTYEDDTCPACGSYAAVDIYKEQKLASNVNERALHKVFFDRVPKAYERMDPSTWETLGDTTWRTATEKEKVFLSFCMAFANVTGEETNSETEYWDAALAAEVLIRTYLVENKIIIKKQENFDLSLIADGMLAGRLIRPLQTHYGISLCGAAFMQASDSEKERKYQKAVRVAERLSMLGCSLRDSLPYFDASKIAA
;
A
#
# COMPACT_ATOMS: atom_id res chain seq x y z
N MET A 1 -28.41 -14.64 -13.25
CA MET A 1 -27.86 -13.98 -14.45
C MET A 1 -26.63 -14.77 -14.87
N PRO A 2 -26.54 -15.24 -16.12
CA PRO A 2 -25.49 -16.17 -16.52
C PRO A 2 -24.12 -15.49 -16.61
N ASP A 3 -23.08 -16.31 -16.44
CA ASP A 3 -21.67 -15.98 -16.30
C ASP A 3 -21.12 -14.94 -17.29
N LYS A 4 -20.49 -13.89 -16.76
CA LYS A 4 -19.69 -12.93 -17.53
C LYS A 4 -18.31 -13.52 -17.86
N MET A 5 -18.26 -14.57 -18.69
CA MET A 5 -17.00 -14.94 -19.35
C MET A 5 -16.68 -13.90 -20.43
N ARG A 6 -15.44 -13.38 -20.44
CA ARG A 6 -14.94 -12.47 -21.48
C ARG A 6 -14.95 -13.17 -22.84
N CYS A 7 -15.43 -12.50 -23.88
CA CYS A 7 -15.38 -13.01 -25.25
C CYS A 7 -13.92 -13.27 -25.67
N SER A 8 -13.61 -14.50 -26.10
CA SER A 8 -12.27 -14.96 -26.51
C SER A 8 -11.99 -14.80 -28.01
N HIS A 9 -12.92 -14.21 -28.77
CA HIS A 9 -12.73 -14.01 -30.22
C HIS A 9 -11.96 -12.72 -30.50
N ILE A 10 -10.90 -12.84 -31.30
CA ILE A 10 -10.05 -11.72 -31.72
C ILE A 10 -10.44 -11.34 -33.15
N TYR A 11 -10.91 -10.10 -33.35
CA TYR A 11 -11.27 -9.56 -34.66
C TYR A 11 -10.19 -8.58 -35.15
N LYS A 12 -10.19 -8.33 -36.47
CA LYS A 12 -9.32 -7.31 -37.06
C LYS A 12 -9.70 -5.92 -36.54
N LYS A 13 -8.69 -5.07 -36.39
CA LYS A 13 -8.80 -3.73 -35.81
C LYS A 13 -9.87 -2.90 -36.55
N ASN A 14 -10.76 -2.26 -35.80
CA ASN A 14 -11.85 -1.36 -36.24
C ASN A 14 -13.01 -1.98 -37.04
N THR A 15 -13.17 -3.32 -37.04
CA THR A 15 -14.27 -3.95 -37.79
C THR A 15 -15.64 -3.88 -37.08
N TYR A 16 -15.65 -3.73 -35.75
CA TYR A 16 -16.86 -3.67 -34.91
C TYR A 16 -16.74 -2.62 -33.80
N GLU A 17 -16.03 -1.52 -34.09
CA GLU A 17 -16.01 -0.35 -33.19
C GLU A 17 -17.45 0.12 -32.99
N ASP A 18 -17.92 0.11 -31.74
CA ASP A 18 -19.28 0.45 -31.28
C ASP A 18 -20.39 -0.61 -31.45
N ASP A 19 -20.08 -1.81 -31.95
CA ASP A 19 -21.07 -2.89 -32.11
C ASP A 19 -20.83 -4.09 -31.17
N THR A 20 -21.89 -4.87 -30.90
CA THR A 20 -21.76 -6.10 -30.10
C THR A 20 -21.15 -7.24 -30.92
N CYS A 21 -20.34 -8.10 -30.30
CA CYS A 21 -19.72 -9.24 -30.98
C CYS A 21 -20.81 -10.12 -31.65
N PRO A 22 -20.81 -10.33 -32.97
CA PRO A 22 -21.89 -11.03 -33.66
C PRO A 22 -22.02 -12.53 -33.30
N ALA A 23 -21.00 -13.12 -32.66
CA ALA A 23 -21.02 -14.52 -32.21
C ALA A 23 -21.61 -14.70 -30.79
N CYS A 24 -21.53 -13.69 -29.92
CA CYS A 24 -21.94 -13.82 -28.52
C CYS A 24 -22.71 -12.61 -27.94
N GLY A 25 -22.91 -11.54 -28.71
CA GLY A 25 -23.64 -10.33 -28.30
C GLY A 25 -22.92 -9.46 -27.26
N SER A 26 -21.67 -9.75 -26.91
CA SER A 26 -20.93 -8.99 -25.90
C SER A 26 -20.34 -7.69 -26.48
N TYR A 27 -20.58 -6.55 -25.84
CA TYR A 27 -19.88 -5.28 -26.12
C TYR A 27 -18.40 -5.46 -25.76
N ALA A 28 -17.54 -5.60 -26.78
CA ALA A 28 -16.11 -5.79 -26.59
C ALA A 28 -15.33 -4.76 -27.41
N ALA A 29 -15.30 -3.54 -26.91
CA ALA A 29 -14.24 -2.58 -27.19
C ALA A 29 -13.96 -1.81 -25.89
N VAL A 30 -13.00 -2.30 -25.10
CA VAL A 30 -12.48 -1.50 -23.98
C VAL A 30 -11.35 -0.65 -24.53
N ASP A 31 -11.70 0.60 -24.74
CA ASP A 31 -10.86 1.71 -25.17
C ASP A 31 -9.66 1.89 -24.22
N ILE A 32 -8.45 1.78 -24.77
CA ILE A 32 -7.17 1.85 -24.05
C ILE A 32 -6.98 3.25 -23.42
N TYR A 33 -7.69 4.26 -23.92
CA TYR A 33 -7.73 5.60 -23.32
C TYR A 33 -8.49 5.65 -21.98
N LYS A 34 -9.45 4.75 -21.71
CA LYS A 34 -10.14 4.68 -20.42
C LYS A 34 -9.23 4.15 -19.30
N GLU A 35 -8.29 3.25 -19.60
CA GLU A 35 -7.32 2.76 -18.59
C GLU A 35 -6.34 3.85 -18.14
N GLN A 36 -5.92 4.75 -19.05
CA GLN A 36 -5.06 5.90 -18.68
C GLN A 36 -5.80 6.97 -17.86
N LYS A 37 -7.11 7.13 -18.04
CA LYS A 37 -7.95 7.98 -17.19
C LYS A 37 -8.29 7.34 -15.84
N LEU A 38 -8.29 6.00 -15.76
CA LEU A 38 -8.38 5.25 -14.50
C LEU A 38 -7.12 5.44 -13.66
N ALA A 39 -5.93 5.52 -14.27
CA ALA A 39 -4.67 5.80 -13.57
C ALA A 39 -4.59 7.19 -12.91
N SER A 40 -5.44 8.14 -13.33
CA SER A 40 -5.46 9.52 -12.81
C SER A 40 -6.62 9.82 -11.86
N ASN A 41 -7.57 8.89 -11.69
CA ASN A 41 -8.71 9.02 -10.75
C ASN A 41 -9.00 7.67 -10.07
N VAL A 42 -7.97 6.98 -9.56
CA VAL A 42 -8.21 5.77 -8.76
C VAL A 42 -8.84 6.19 -7.43
N ASN A 43 -10.15 5.98 -7.36
CA ASN A 43 -10.96 6.14 -6.14
C ASN A 43 -10.30 5.35 -5.00
N GLU A 44 -10.04 5.99 -3.86
CA GLU A 44 -9.50 5.38 -2.63
C GLU A 44 -10.17 4.04 -2.28
N ARG A 45 -11.48 3.92 -2.53
CA ARG A 45 -12.26 2.67 -2.41
C ARG A 45 -11.75 1.51 -3.25
N ALA A 46 -11.25 1.76 -4.45
CA ALA A 46 -10.69 0.72 -5.31
C ALA A 46 -9.33 0.23 -4.78
N LEU A 47 -8.50 1.14 -4.27
CA LEU A 47 -7.20 0.83 -3.65
C LEU A 47 -7.39 0.03 -2.36
N HIS A 48 -8.34 0.46 -1.53
CA HIS A 48 -8.76 -0.24 -0.32
C HIS A 48 -9.17 -1.69 -0.61
N LYS A 49 -10.07 -1.89 -1.59
CA LYS A 49 -10.54 -3.23 -1.97
C LYS A 49 -9.42 -4.13 -2.45
N VAL A 50 -8.47 -3.58 -3.19
CA VAL A 50 -7.29 -4.33 -3.67
C VAL A 50 -6.43 -4.80 -2.51
N PHE A 51 -6.14 -3.93 -1.55
CA PHE A 51 -5.36 -4.29 -0.36
C PHE A 51 -6.05 -5.41 0.44
N PHE A 52 -7.34 -5.24 0.73
CA PHE A 52 -8.12 -6.19 1.54
C PHE A 52 -8.29 -7.56 0.87
N ASP A 53 -8.33 -7.61 -0.47
CA ASP A 53 -8.45 -8.87 -1.21
C ASP A 53 -7.09 -9.59 -1.34
N ARG A 54 -5.99 -8.83 -1.50
CA ARG A 54 -4.68 -9.39 -1.88
C ARG A 54 -3.83 -9.81 -0.70
N VAL A 55 -3.79 -9.03 0.38
CA VAL A 55 -2.98 -9.30 1.57
C VAL A 55 -3.24 -10.71 2.14
N PRO A 56 -4.50 -11.11 2.45
CA PRO A 56 -4.74 -12.42 3.06
C PRO A 56 -4.31 -13.57 2.13
N LYS A 57 -4.65 -13.49 0.83
CA LYS A 57 -4.33 -14.54 -0.15
C LYS A 57 -2.82 -14.70 -0.37
N ALA A 58 -2.07 -13.61 -0.34
CA ALA A 58 -0.63 -13.63 -0.51
C ALA A 58 0.08 -14.10 0.76
N TYR A 59 -0.39 -13.65 1.93
CA TYR A 59 0.19 -14.01 3.22
C TYR A 59 0.00 -15.49 3.57
N GLU A 60 -1.19 -16.06 3.29
CA GLU A 60 -1.46 -17.50 3.51
C GLU A 60 -0.51 -18.44 2.74
N ARG A 61 0.03 -17.98 1.61
CA ARG A 61 0.93 -18.76 0.75
C ARG A 61 2.41 -18.48 1.03
N MET A 62 2.68 -17.55 1.94
CA MET A 62 4.01 -17.08 2.27
C MET A 62 4.52 -17.76 3.53
N ASP A 63 5.82 -18.01 3.60
CA ASP A 63 6.51 -18.34 4.84
C ASP A 63 7.09 -17.05 5.45
N PRO A 64 6.52 -16.52 6.55
CA PRO A 64 6.97 -15.25 7.13
C PRO A 64 8.43 -15.28 7.60
N SER A 65 8.93 -16.45 8.03
CA SER A 65 10.29 -16.62 8.55
C SER A 65 11.37 -16.32 7.50
N THR A 66 11.05 -16.53 6.23
CA THR A 66 11.94 -16.21 5.09
C THR A 66 12.16 -14.71 4.96
N TRP A 67 11.19 -13.88 5.37
CA TRP A 67 11.20 -12.44 5.12
C TRP A 67 11.79 -11.61 6.26
N GLU A 68 11.79 -12.15 7.49
CA GLU A 68 12.40 -11.48 8.66
C GLU A 68 13.88 -11.19 8.45
N THR A 69 14.61 -12.10 7.81
CA THR A 69 16.05 -11.95 7.53
C THR A 69 16.36 -11.02 6.36
N LEU A 70 15.36 -10.70 5.53
CA LEU A 70 15.53 -9.90 4.31
C LEU A 70 15.13 -8.43 4.48
N GLY A 71 14.67 -8.03 5.67
CA GLY A 71 14.17 -6.67 5.91
C GLY A 71 15.18 -5.58 5.62
N ASP A 72 16.39 -5.70 6.15
CA ASP A 72 17.47 -4.71 5.95
C ASP A 72 17.81 -4.53 4.47
N THR A 73 17.96 -5.64 3.75
CA THR A 73 18.29 -5.61 2.31
C THR A 73 17.14 -5.00 1.51
N THR A 74 15.90 -5.30 1.89
CA THR A 74 14.71 -4.80 1.20
C THR A 74 14.57 -3.28 1.34
N TRP A 75 14.78 -2.74 2.54
CA TRP A 75 14.75 -1.30 2.79
C TRP A 75 15.92 -0.55 2.16
N ARG A 76 17.15 -1.10 2.22
CA ARG A 76 18.33 -0.45 1.64
C ARG A 76 18.29 -0.36 0.12
N THR A 77 17.69 -1.36 -0.53
CA THR A 77 17.55 -1.41 -1.99
C THR A 77 16.28 -0.73 -2.50
N ALA A 78 15.35 -0.36 -1.61
CA ALA A 78 14.09 0.28 -1.98
C ALA A 78 14.30 1.69 -2.55
N THR A 79 13.59 1.97 -3.64
CA THR A 79 13.41 3.32 -4.18
C THR A 79 12.54 4.17 -3.25
N GLU A 80 12.51 5.49 -3.44
CA GLU A 80 11.68 6.37 -2.60
C GLU A 80 10.19 6.02 -2.67
N LYS A 81 9.69 5.56 -3.83
CA LYS A 81 8.31 5.08 -3.99
C LYS A 81 8.05 3.79 -3.20
N GLU A 82 9.02 2.87 -3.24
CA GLU A 82 8.94 1.61 -2.50
C GLU A 82 9.03 1.83 -0.98
N LYS A 83 9.83 2.79 -0.51
CA LYS A 83 9.88 3.14 0.91
C LYS A 83 8.53 3.65 1.41
N VAL A 84 7.77 4.39 0.60
CA VAL A 84 6.41 4.82 0.96
C VAL A 84 5.48 3.61 1.10
N PHE A 85 5.52 2.67 0.16
CA PHE A 85 4.77 1.43 0.24
C PHE A 85 5.12 0.62 1.51
N LEU A 86 6.41 0.42 1.78
CA LEU A 86 6.88 -0.31 2.95
C LEU A 86 6.50 0.41 4.26
N SER A 87 6.55 1.74 4.28
CA SER A 87 6.13 2.55 5.43
C SER A 87 4.64 2.37 5.72
N PHE A 88 3.81 2.30 4.68
CA PHE A 88 2.39 2.01 4.83
C PHE A 88 2.15 0.61 5.41
N CYS A 89 2.81 -0.42 4.89
CA CYS A 89 2.67 -1.79 5.42
C CYS A 89 3.15 -1.89 6.88
N MET A 90 4.27 -1.24 7.21
CA MET A 90 4.76 -1.18 8.57
C MET A 90 3.82 -0.39 9.50
N ALA A 91 3.24 0.71 9.02
CA ALA A 91 2.24 1.46 9.75
C ALA A 91 1.01 0.62 10.04
N PHE A 92 0.48 -0.09 9.06
CA PHE A 92 -0.68 -0.97 9.24
C PHE A 92 -0.44 -2.04 10.33
N ALA A 93 0.78 -2.57 10.40
CA ALA A 93 1.15 -3.53 11.43
C ALA A 93 1.15 -2.92 12.85
N ASN A 94 1.60 -1.67 12.99
CA ASN A 94 1.87 -1.03 14.28
C ASN A 94 0.76 -0.10 14.80
N VAL A 95 -0.13 0.41 13.93
CA VAL A 95 -1.24 1.25 14.37
C VAL A 95 -2.29 0.47 15.16
N THR A 96 -2.91 1.13 16.14
CA THR A 96 -3.96 0.51 16.97
C THR A 96 -5.24 0.31 16.16
N GLY A 97 -5.88 -0.86 16.31
CA GLY A 97 -7.19 -1.16 15.74
C GLY A 97 -8.37 -0.66 16.58
N GLU A 98 -8.08 -0.05 17.74
CA GLU A 98 -9.08 0.40 18.70
C GLU A 98 -9.93 1.56 18.18
N GLU A 99 -11.15 1.63 18.71
CA GLU A 99 -12.06 2.75 18.48
C GLU A 99 -11.56 4.00 19.20
N THR A 100 -11.60 5.12 18.49
CA THR A 100 -11.18 6.42 18.99
C THR A 100 -12.42 7.30 19.09
N ASN A 101 -12.68 7.85 20.27
CA ASN A 101 -13.87 8.65 20.56
C ASN A 101 -13.69 10.13 20.19
N SER A 102 -12.46 10.55 19.88
CA SER A 102 -12.12 11.91 19.49
C SER A 102 -11.03 11.95 18.41
N GLU A 103 -10.93 13.09 17.73
CA GLU A 103 -9.86 13.33 16.75
C GLU A 103 -8.48 13.33 17.43
N THR A 104 -8.39 13.81 18.67
CA THR A 104 -7.15 13.80 19.45
C THR A 104 -6.66 12.37 19.69
N GLU A 105 -7.54 11.47 20.16
CA GLU A 105 -7.19 10.05 20.35
C GLU A 105 -6.76 9.37 19.04
N TYR A 106 -7.39 9.74 17.93
CA TYR A 106 -6.99 9.26 16.60
C TYR A 106 -5.56 9.68 16.25
N TRP A 107 -5.23 10.96 16.45
CA TRP A 107 -3.90 11.49 16.17
C TRP A 107 -2.85 10.94 17.11
N ASP A 108 -3.16 10.80 18.40
CA ASP A 108 -2.23 10.22 19.38
C ASP A 108 -1.86 8.77 19.02
N ALA A 109 -2.85 7.97 18.62
CA ALA A 109 -2.62 6.61 18.15
C ALA A 109 -1.77 6.56 16.87
N ALA A 110 -2.03 7.45 15.91
CA ALA A 110 -1.27 7.54 14.67
C ALA A 110 0.18 8.00 14.92
N LEU A 111 0.37 9.01 15.77
CA LEU A 111 1.69 9.55 16.12
C LEU A 111 2.52 8.54 16.92
N ALA A 112 1.91 7.77 17.82
CA ALA A 112 2.59 6.70 18.53
C ALA A 112 3.17 5.65 17.55
N ALA A 113 2.39 5.24 16.55
CA ALA A 113 2.87 4.35 15.51
C ALA A 113 3.94 5.01 14.61
N GLU A 114 3.78 6.29 14.28
CA GLU A 114 4.78 7.05 13.52
C GLU A 114 6.14 7.08 14.24
N VAL A 115 6.14 7.31 15.57
CA VAL A 115 7.35 7.29 16.40
C VAL A 115 8.06 5.95 16.33
N LEU A 116 7.33 4.84 16.43
CA LEU A 116 7.90 3.49 16.32
C LEU A 116 8.57 3.26 14.96
N ILE A 117 7.89 3.66 13.88
CA ILE A 117 8.43 3.50 12.52
C ILE A 117 9.66 4.39 12.32
N ARG A 118 9.61 5.66 12.74
CA ARG A 118 10.75 6.58 12.66
C ARG A 118 11.95 6.06 13.45
N THR A 119 11.71 5.50 14.63
CA THR A 119 12.75 4.87 15.45
C THR A 119 13.42 3.73 14.70
N TYR A 120 12.63 2.79 14.17
CA TYR A 120 13.14 1.70 13.35
C TYR A 120 13.95 2.19 12.13
N LEU A 121 13.45 3.20 11.42
CA LEU A 121 14.15 3.77 10.26
C LEU A 121 15.49 4.38 10.66
N VAL A 122 15.54 5.12 11.77
CA VAL A 122 16.77 5.74 12.29
C VAL A 122 17.79 4.69 12.74
N GLU A 123 17.37 3.70 13.52
CA GLU A 123 18.22 2.60 14.00
C GLU A 123 18.88 1.85 12.82
N ASN A 124 18.10 1.59 11.77
CA ASN A 124 18.54 0.89 10.57
C ASN A 124 19.19 1.82 9.52
N LYS A 125 19.40 3.10 9.85
CA LYS A 125 20.02 4.12 8.98
C LYS A 125 19.30 4.27 7.64
N ILE A 126 18.00 4.07 7.64
CA ILE A 126 17.11 4.23 6.48
C ILE A 126 16.63 5.68 6.44
N ILE A 127 16.82 6.32 5.28
CA ILE A 127 16.38 7.70 5.05
C ILE A 127 15.18 7.67 4.09
N ILE A 128 14.11 8.35 4.48
CA ILE A 128 12.97 8.65 3.60
C ILE A 128 13.12 10.10 3.18
N LYS A 129 13.33 10.34 1.88
CA LYS A 129 13.41 11.72 1.38
C LYS A 129 12.03 12.33 1.41
N LYS A 130 11.98 13.60 1.84
CA LYS A 130 10.77 14.42 1.78
C LYS A 130 10.25 14.48 0.35
N GLN A 131 8.97 14.18 0.17
CA GLN A 131 8.27 14.24 -1.11
C GLN A 131 7.26 15.38 -1.11
N GLU A 132 6.99 15.96 -2.29
CA GLU A 132 6.02 17.04 -2.42
C GLU A 132 4.57 16.54 -2.30
N ASN A 133 4.30 15.35 -2.84
CA ASN A 133 2.98 14.75 -2.86
C ASN A 133 3.05 13.29 -2.40
N PHE A 134 2.02 12.86 -1.67
CA PHE A 134 1.79 11.46 -1.35
C PHE A 134 0.91 10.82 -2.43
N ASP A 135 1.42 9.75 -3.03
CA ASP A 135 0.70 9.02 -4.08
C ASP A 135 0.18 7.67 -3.55
N LEU A 136 -1.12 7.64 -3.24
CA LEU A 136 -1.82 6.46 -2.74
C LEU A 136 -1.83 5.31 -3.77
N SER A 137 -1.65 5.61 -5.06
CA SER A 137 -1.62 4.59 -6.12
C SER A 137 -0.44 3.62 -5.99
N LEU A 138 0.65 4.05 -5.31
CA LEU A 138 1.80 3.20 -5.01
C LEU A 138 1.41 1.97 -4.18
N ILE A 139 0.41 2.11 -3.30
CA ILE A 139 -0.11 1.00 -2.50
C ILE A 139 -0.74 -0.07 -3.39
N ALA A 140 -1.55 0.33 -4.37
CA ALA A 140 -2.17 -0.64 -5.28
C ALA A 140 -1.19 -1.22 -6.29
N ASP A 141 -0.19 -0.45 -6.75
CA ASP A 141 0.81 -1.02 -7.65
C ASP A 141 1.55 -2.18 -6.97
N GLY A 142 1.98 -1.98 -5.73
CA GLY A 142 2.58 -3.05 -4.91
C GLY A 142 1.69 -4.27 -4.75
N MET A 143 0.37 -4.12 -4.80
CA MET A 143 -0.59 -5.21 -4.61
C MET A 143 -1.10 -5.85 -5.92
N LEU A 144 -0.85 -5.25 -7.10
CA LEU A 144 -1.43 -5.68 -8.38
C LEU A 144 -0.39 -5.99 -9.45
N ALA A 145 0.34 -4.97 -9.90
CA ALA A 145 1.07 -5.00 -11.16
C ALA A 145 2.57 -5.10 -10.96
N GLY A 146 3.08 -4.65 -9.81
CA GLY A 146 4.50 -4.63 -9.49
C GLY A 146 5.34 -3.84 -10.50
N ARG A 147 4.75 -2.80 -11.12
CA ARG A 147 5.43 -2.00 -12.16
C ARG A 147 6.39 -1.00 -11.53
N LEU A 148 5.97 -0.32 -10.47
CA LEU A 148 6.80 0.63 -9.70
C LEU A 148 7.34 0.00 -8.42
N ILE A 149 6.57 -0.88 -7.78
CA ILE A 149 6.96 -1.57 -6.55
C ILE A 149 7.42 -2.98 -6.92
N ARG A 150 8.68 -3.30 -6.72
CA ARG A 150 9.21 -4.61 -7.11
C ARG A 150 8.67 -5.73 -6.21
N PRO A 151 8.61 -6.98 -6.71
CA PRO A 151 8.11 -8.13 -5.96
C PRO A 151 8.79 -8.34 -4.60
N LEU A 152 10.09 -8.06 -4.47
CA LEU A 152 10.82 -8.19 -3.20
C LEU A 152 10.20 -7.27 -2.12
N GLN A 153 10.02 -5.99 -2.44
CA GLN A 153 9.41 -5.01 -1.54
C GLN A 153 7.93 -5.31 -1.30
N THR A 154 7.19 -5.75 -2.32
CA THR A 154 5.81 -6.21 -2.17
C THR A 154 5.70 -7.34 -1.15
N HIS A 155 6.48 -8.41 -1.32
CA HIS A 155 6.39 -9.59 -0.48
C HIS A 155 6.82 -9.29 0.96
N TYR A 156 7.90 -8.54 1.16
CA TYR A 156 8.30 -8.08 2.48
C TYR A 156 7.25 -7.14 3.12
N GLY A 157 6.65 -6.24 2.35
CA GLY A 157 5.55 -5.42 2.84
C GLY A 157 4.36 -6.25 3.32
N ILE A 158 3.99 -7.28 2.55
CA ILE A 158 2.92 -8.22 2.93
C ILE A 158 3.31 -9.04 4.16
N SER A 159 4.57 -9.44 4.33
CA SER A 159 5.02 -10.16 5.53
C SER A 159 4.91 -9.28 6.79
N LEU A 160 5.15 -7.97 6.68
CA LEU A 160 5.02 -7.02 7.79
C LEU A 160 3.56 -6.86 8.24
N CYS A 161 2.64 -6.63 7.31
CA CYS A 161 1.25 -6.30 7.64
C CYS A 161 0.34 -7.52 7.71
N GLY A 162 0.73 -8.65 7.12
CA GLY A 162 -0.13 -9.82 6.94
C GLY A 162 -0.54 -10.48 8.24
N ALA A 163 0.37 -10.63 9.21
CA ALA A 163 0.02 -11.16 10.53
C ALA A 163 -1.04 -10.30 11.23
N ALA A 164 -0.82 -8.98 11.28
CA ALA A 164 -1.75 -8.02 11.87
C ALA A 164 -3.08 -7.97 11.11
N PHE A 165 -3.08 -8.19 9.80
CA PHE A 165 -4.28 -8.26 8.98
C PHE A 165 -5.11 -9.52 9.29
N MET A 166 -4.47 -10.68 9.40
CA MET A 166 -5.18 -11.95 9.64
C MET A 166 -5.78 -12.05 11.04
N GLN A 167 -5.16 -11.40 12.03
CA GLN A 167 -5.63 -11.43 13.42
C GLN A 167 -6.76 -10.42 13.72
N ALA A 168 -6.85 -9.35 12.92
CA ALA A 168 -7.82 -8.27 13.15
C ALA A 168 -9.22 -8.62 12.63
N SER A 169 -10.25 -8.11 13.30
CA SER A 169 -11.62 -8.07 12.77
C SER A 169 -11.73 -7.09 11.60
N ASP A 170 -12.79 -7.20 10.80
CA ASP A 170 -12.97 -6.32 9.63
C ASP A 170 -13.10 -4.84 10.02
N SER A 171 -13.73 -4.54 11.15
CA SER A 171 -13.81 -3.18 11.69
C SER A 171 -12.45 -2.63 12.12
N GLU A 172 -11.60 -3.47 12.71
CA GLU A 172 -10.25 -3.10 13.11
C GLU A 172 -9.34 -2.91 11.89
N LYS A 173 -9.46 -3.76 10.88
CA LYS A 173 -8.70 -3.62 9.61
C LYS A 173 -8.99 -2.27 8.97
N GLU A 174 -10.24 -1.84 8.92
CA GLU A 174 -10.64 -0.54 8.37
C GLU A 174 -9.99 0.62 9.15
N ARG A 175 -10.12 0.61 10.48
CA ARG A 175 -9.52 1.64 11.35
C ARG A 175 -7.99 1.68 11.22
N LYS A 176 -7.35 0.51 11.18
CA LYS A 176 -5.91 0.38 10.95
C LYS A 176 -5.51 0.92 9.57
N TYR A 177 -6.27 0.59 8.52
CA TYR A 177 -6.00 1.08 7.17
C TYR A 177 -6.00 2.62 7.13
N GLN A 178 -7.05 3.25 7.68
CA GLN A 178 -7.18 4.70 7.69
C GLN A 178 -6.02 5.36 8.45
N LYS A 179 -5.69 4.87 9.66
CA LYS A 179 -4.54 5.38 10.44
C LYS A 179 -3.21 5.17 9.71
N ALA A 180 -3.02 4.00 9.08
CA ALA A 180 -1.80 3.67 8.35
C ALA A 180 -1.57 4.56 7.13
N VAL A 181 -2.64 4.90 6.39
CA VAL A 181 -2.57 5.87 5.28
C VAL A 181 -2.08 7.22 5.80
N ARG A 182 -2.62 7.72 6.92
CA ARG A 182 -2.19 9.00 7.52
C ARG A 182 -0.74 8.98 7.97
N VAL A 183 -0.29 7.90 8.58
CA VAL A 183 1.11 7.76 9.00
C VAL A 183 2.04 7.72 7.79
N ALA A 184 1.70 6.96 6.75
CA ALA A 184 2.50 6.88 5.52
C ALA A 184 2.56 8.22 4.78
N GLU A 185 1.44 8.94 4.68
CA GLU A 185 1.35 10.28 4.12
C GLU A 185 2.32 11.22 4.86
N ARG A 186 2.24 11.29 6.18
CA ARG A 186 3.11 12.13 7.01
C ARG A 186 4.58 11.76 6.88
N LEU A 187 4.93 10.48 6.91
CA LEU A 187 6.31 10.02 6.72
C LEU A 187 6.87 10.43 5.36
N SER A 188 6.06 10.34 4.30
CA SER A 188 6.46 10.75 2.95
C SER A 188 6.63 12.26 2.82
N MET A 189 5.72 13.05 3.41
CA MET A 189 5.68 14.51 3.28
C MET A 189 6.62 15.23 4.22
N LEU A 190 6.92 14.66 5.39
CA LEU A 190 7.90 15.21 6.32
C LEU A 190 9.31 14.64 6.06
N GLY A 191 9.39 13.45 5.47
CA GLY A 191 10.61 12.68 5.40
C GLY A 191 10.97 12.03 6.74
N CYS A 192 12.02 11.22 6.73
CA CYS A 192 12.63 10.64 7.91
C CYS A 192 14.17 10.66 7.76
N SER A 193 14.86 11.30 8.71
CA SER A 193 16.32 11.39 8.72
C SER A 193 16.91 11.27 10.13
N LEU A 194 18.22 10.96 10.20
CA LEU A 194 18.99 10.88 11.45
C LEU A 194 19.09 12.23 12.20
N ARG A 195 18.66 13.34 11.58
CA ARG A 195 18.68 14.68 12.16
C ARG A 195 17.29 15.22 12.49
N ASP A 196 16.26 14.38 12.34
CA ASP A 196 14.89 14.83 12.55
C ASP A 196 14.64 15.17 14.01
N SER A 197 14.08 16.36 14.22
CA SER A 197 13.61 16.84 15.51
C SER A 197 12.20 17.38 15.31
N LEU A 198 11.23 16.58 15.72
CA LEU A 198 9.80 16.87 15.74
C LEU A 198 9.36 17.02 17.20
N PRO A 199 8.26 17.74 17.49
CA PRO A 199 7.79 17.93 18.87
C PRO A 199 7.58 16.63 19.66
N TYR A 200 7.28 15.54 18.96
CA TYR A 200 7.01 14.21 19.51
C TYR A 200 8.11 13.16 19.19
N PHE A 201 9.17 13.53 18.46
CA PHE A 201 10.21 12.60 18.03
C PHE A 201 11.56 13.29 17.87
N ASP A 202 12.62 12.72 18.46
CA ASP A 202 13.98 13.26 18.35
C ASP A 202 14.97 12.16 17.99
N ALA A 203 15.46 12.19 16.76
CA ALA A 203 16.40 11.20 16.21
C ALA A 203 17.74 11.21 16.95
N SER A 204 18.14 12.35 17.53
CA SER A 204 19.43 12.49 18.21
C SER A 204 19.52 11.65 19.49
N LYS A 205 18.38 11.33 20.11
CA LYS A 205 18.30 10.47 21.30
C LYS A 205 18.46 8.99 20.99
N ILE A 206 18.36 8.61 19.72
CA ILE A 206 18.36 7.21 19.25
C ILE A 206 19.69 6.88 18.56
N ALA A 207 20.29 7.85 17.86
CA ALA A 207 21.52 7.66 17.11
C ALA A 207 22.83 7.77 17.96
N ALA A 208 22.73 7.75 19.29
CA ALA A 208 23.85 7.84 20.24
C ALA A 208 24.35 6.45 20.65
#